data_AF-A0A534RDZ6-F1
#
_entry.id   AF-A0A534RDZ6-F1
#
_cell.length_a   1.000
_cell.length_b   1.000
_cell.length_c   1.000
_cell.angle_alpha   90.00
_cell.angle_beta   90.00
_cell.angle_gamma   90.00
#
_symmetry.space_group_name_H-M   'P 1'
#
loop_
_entity.id
_entity.type
_entity.pdbx_description
1 polymer ?
#
loop_
_entity_poly.entity_id
_entity_poly.type
_entity_poly.pdbx_seq_one_letter_code
_entity_poly.pdbx_strand_id
1 'polypeptide(L)'
;MRPARDPSTAASPWAMSRPHRLCLVAGEASGDLHGADLLLALRAQLPDLEVFGIGGQRLREAGMETVADAAEVATVGLLEGAGRLRALVRAYRELSRRIRQNPPDLCVLIDFPEFNLRLARRAKRAGV
;
A
#
# COMPACT_ATOMS: atom_id res chain seq x y z
N MET A 1 -10.92 -17.26 -43.90
CA MET A 1 -9.70 -16.83 -43.20
C MET A 1 -10.00 -15.48 -42.56
N ARG A 2 -10.25 -15.42 -41.25
CA ARG A 2 -10.54 -14.15 -40.55
C ARG A 2 -9.21 -13.43 -40.30
N PRO A 3 -9.09 -12.12 -40.57
CA PRO A 3 -7.86 -11.39 -40.26
C PRO A 3 -7.62 -11.43 -38.74
N ALA A 4 -6.36 -11.70 -38.36
CA ALA A 4 -5.92 -11.62 -36.97
C ALA A 4 -6.13 -10.17 -36.49
N ARG A 5 -6.89 -10.00 -35.40
CA ARG A 5 -6.98 -8.70 -34.73
C ARG A 5 -5.61 -8.36 -34.18
N ASP A 6 -5.08 -7.24 -34.63
CA ASP A 6 -3.93 -6.58 -34.01
C ASP A 6 -4.27 -6.28 -32.53
N PRO A 7 -3.53 -6.85 -31.55
CA PRO A 7 -3.76 -6.56 -30.14
C PRO A 7 -3.36 -5.12 -29.74
N SER A 8 -2.73 -4.34 -30.64
CA SER A 8 -2.22 -2.99 -30.32
C SER A 8 -3.25 -1.85 -30.46
N THR A 9 -4.49 -2.11 -30.87
CA THR A 9 -5.51 -1.05 -31.11
C THR A 9 -6.63 -0.98 -30.08
N ALA A 10 -6.62 -1.82 -29.05
CA ALA A 10 -7.57 -1.69 -27.94
C ALA A 10 -7.07 -0.61 -26.97
N ALA A 11 -7.79 0.51 -26.89
CA ALA A 11 -7.62 1.45 -25.78
C ALA A 11 -7.60 0.66 -24.47
N SER A 12 -6.56 0.86 -23.68
CA SER A 12 -6.32 -0.02 -22.55
C SER A 12 -7.51 0.01 -21.58
N PRO A 13 -8.03 -1.14 -21.12
CA PRO A 13 -9.15 -1.17 -20.17
C PRO A 13 -8.83 -0.48 -18.83
N TRP A 14 -7.57 -0.09 -18.60
CA TRP A 14 -7.10 0.67 -17.45
C TRP A 14 -6.95 2.17 -17.69
N ALA A 15 -7.31 2.71 -18.87
CA ALA A 15 -7.26 4.15 -19.12
C ALA A 15 -8.25 4.90 -18.20
N MET A 16 -7.80 5.21 -16.98
CA MET A 16 -8.57 5.92 -15.97
C MET A 16 -8.34 7.42 -16.09
N SER A 17 -9.37 8.20 -15.78
CA SER A 17 -9.33 9.67 -15.73
C SER A 17 -8.51 10.23 -14.55
N ARG A 18 -8.00 9.35 -13.67
CA ARG A 18 -7.09 9.68 -12.57
C ARG A 18 -6.02 8.60 -12.43
N PRO A 19 -4.85 8.91 -11.85
CA PRO A 19 -3.85 7.90 -11.53
C PRO A 19 -4.42 6.80 -10.61
N HIS A 20 -3.94 5.57 -10.79
CA HIS A 20 -4.24 4.47 -9.88
C HIS A 20 -3.61 4.73 -8.51
N ARG A 21 -4.31 4.31 -7.45
CA ARG A 21 -3.88 4.55 -6.07
C ARG A 21 -3.83 3.24 -5.30
N LEU A 22 -2.68 2.95 -4.69
CA LEU A 22 -2.43 1.74 -3.91
C LEU A 22 -2.13 2.10 -2.45
N CYS A 23 -2.82 1.46 -1.52
CA CYS A 23 -2.42 1.43 -0.12
C CYS A 23 -1.56 0.19 0.13
N LEU A 24 -0.30 0.35 0.53
CA LEU A 24 0.61 -0.77 0.80
C LEU A 24 1.08 -0.74 2.26
N VAL A 25 0.89 -1.83 2.99
CA VAL A 25 1.28 -1.93 4.40
C VAL A 25 2.24 -3.10 4.58
N ALA A 26 3.47 -2.79 4.98
CA ALA A 26 4.47 -3.75 5.43
C ALA A 26 4.93 -3.37 6.85
N GLY A 27 4.70 -4.27 7.81
CA GLY A 27 5.09 -4.06 9.19
C GLY A 27 6.58 -4.29 9.43
N GLU A 28 7.17 -5.27 8.76
CA GLU A 28 8.52 -5.75 9.06
C GLU A 28 9.50 -5.58 7.89
N ALA A 29 10.80 -5.76 8.15
CA ALA A 29 11.85 -5.60 7.14
C ALA A 29 11.72 -6.59 5.97
N SER A 30 11.23 -7.82 6.23
CA SER A 30 10.92 -8.81 5.19
C SER A 30 9.77 -8.34 4.29
N GLY A 31 8.72 -7.78 4.89
CA GLY A 31 7.60 -7.20 4.17
C GLY A 31 7.99 -5.95 3.37
N ASP A 32 8.90 -5.12 3.90
CA ASP A 32 9.44 -3.94 3.22
C ASP A 32 10.19 -4.32 1.95
N LEU A 33 11.00 -5.37 2.01
CA LEU A 33 11.71 -5.91 0.84
C LEU A 33 10.72 -6.38 -0.24
N HIS A 34 9.81 -7.30 0.09
CA HIS A 34 8.85 -7.82 -0.88
C HIS A 34 7.89 -6.75 -1.41
N GLY A 35 7.51 -5.80 -0.56
CA GLY A 35 6.68 -4.67 -0.95
C GLY A 35 7.39 -3.74 -1.94
N ALA A 36 8.68 -3.49 -1.75
CA ALA A 36 9.47 -2.67 -2.66
C ALA A 36 9.61 -3.34 -4.03
N ASP A 37 9.92 -4.65 -4.08
CA ASP A 37 10.01 -5.39 -5.33
C ASP A 37 8.68 -5.37 -6.11
N LEU A 38 7.56 -5.55 -5.39
CA LEU A 38 6.22 -5.42 -5.95
C LEU A 38 5.98 -4.02 -6.51
N LEU A 39 6.32 -2.97 -5.75
CA LEU A 39 6.10 -1.60 -6.16
C LEU A 39 6.89 -1.24 -7.42
N LEU A 40 8.15 -1.65 -7.50
CA LEU A 40 8.99 -1.42 -8.68
C LEU A 40 8.41 -2.13 -9.92
N ALA A 41 7.97 -3.38 -9.77
CA ALA A 41 7.32 -4.13 -10.85
C ALA A 41 6.00 -3.50 -11.30
N LEU A 42 5.18 -2.99 -10.36
CA LEU A 42 3.94 -2.30 -10.67
C LEU A 42 4.18 -0.97 -11.38
N ARG A 43 5.15 -0.17 -10.92
CA ARG A 43 5.50 1.12 -11.55
C ARG A 43 6.00 0.96 -12.98
N ALA A 44 6.66 -0.16 -13.31
CA ALA A 44 7.07 -0.45 -14.69
C ALA A 44 5.87 -0.58 -15.65
N GLN A 45 4.70 -0.96 -15.14
CA GLN A 45 3.46 -1.10 -15.91
C GLN A 45 2.51 0.10 -15.73
N LEU A 46 2.57 0.75 -14.58
CA LEU A 46 1.74 1.89 -14.18
C LEU A 46 2.64 3.03 -13.67
N PRO A 47 3.27 3.82 -14.56
CA PRO A 47 4.24 4.84 -14.17
C PRO A 47 3.67 5.90 -13.21
N ASP A 48 2.39 6.24 -13.38
CA ASP A 48 1.68 7.24 -12.58
C ASP A 48 1.07 6.66 -11.29
N LEU A 49 1.37 5.40 -10.94
CA LEU A 49 0.83 4.77 -9.73
C LEU A 49 1.22 5.57 -8.47
N GLU A 50 0.20 6.06 -7.75
CA GLU A 50 0.37 6.67 -6.44
C GLU A 50 0.32 5.60 -5.37
N VAL A 51 1.34 5.55 -4.50
CA VAL A 51 1.41 4.55 -3.43
C VAL A 51 1.65 5.22 -2.09
N PHE A 52 0.84 4.85 -1.11
CA PHE A 52 0.97 5.33 0.25
C PHE A 52 0.78 4.19 1.26
N GLY A 53 1.34 4.33 2.45
CA GLY A 53 1.08 3.35 3.51
C GLY A 53 2.15 3.26 4.59
N ILE A 54 2.38 2.07 5.13
CA ILE A 54 3.44 1.82 6.12
C ILE A 54 4.51 0.99 5.45
N GLY A 55 5.76 1.39 5.61
CA GLY A 55 6.91 0.70 5.04
C GLY A 55 8.20 1.22 5.64
N GLY A 56 9.28 0.49 5.38
CA GLY A 56 10.62 0.84 5.81
C GLY A 56 11.34 1.69 4.77
N GLN A 57 12.66 1.57 4.76
CA GLN A 57 13.53 2.31 3.85
C GLN A 57 13.34 1.89 2.39
N ARG A 58 13.17 0.59 2.09
CA ARG A 58 13.11 0.12 0.71
C ARG A 58 11.85 0.59 -0.01
N LEU A 59 10.70 0.57 0.67
CA LEU A 59 9.46 1.10 0.10
C LEU A 59 9.54 2.62 -0.14
N ARG A 60 10.20 3.37 0.74
CA ARG A 60 10.46 4.81 0.51
C ARG A 60 11.33 5.05 -0.72
N GLU A 61 12.42 4.30 -0.84
CA GLU A 61 13.33 4.37 -2.00
C GLU A 61 12.63 3.98 -3.31
N ALA A 62 11.67 3.04 -3.25
CA ALA A 62 10.79 2.70 -4.38
C ALA A 62 9.70 3.76 -4.68
N GLY A 63 9.72 4.89 -3.97
CA GLY A 63 8.83 6.03 -4.22
C GLY A 63 7.45 5.90 -3.59
N MET A 64 7.34 5.20 -2.46
CA MET A 64 6.11 5.16 -1.64
C MET A 64 6.06 6.35 -0.67
N GLU A 65 4.89 6.97 -0.55
CA GLU A 65 4.61 7.93 0.53
C GLU A 65 4.34 7.17 1.85
N THR A 66 5.33 7.14 2.75
CA THR A 66 5.17 6.49 4.06
C THR A 66 4.44 7.39 5.06
N VAL A 67 3.36 6.87 5.63
CA VAL A 67 2.59 7.44 6.74
C VAL A 67 3.27 7.20 8.10
N ALA A 68 3.96 6.08 8.24
CA ALA A 68 4.79 5.72 9.39
C ALA A 68 5.90 4.77 8.94
N ASP A 69 7.01 4.78 9.66
CA ASP A 69 8.13 3.86 9.43
C ASP A 69 7.80 2.47 9.99
N ALA A 70 8.11 1.41 9.24
CA ALA A 70 7.98 0.03 9.71
C ALA A 70 8.71 -0.19 11.06
N ALA A 71 9.88 0.42 11.26
CA ALA A 71 10.64 0.29 12.50
C ALA A 71 9.94 0.92 13.72
N GLU A 72 9.16 1.99 13.53
CA GLU A 72 8.35 2.60 14.61
C GLU A 72 7.17 1.72 15.01
N VAL A 73 6.77 0.82 14.12
CA VAL A 73 5.54 0.04 14.22
C VAL A 73 5.80 -1.42 14.63
N ALA A 74 6.96 -2.01 14.31
CA ALA A 74 7.18 -3.47 14.38
C ALA A 74 8.30 -4.00 15.30
N THR A 75 8.87 -3.22 16.22
CA THR A 75 9.98 -3.73 17.04
C THR A 75 9.58 -4.66 18.21
N VAL A 76 10.44 -5.67 18.39
CA VAL A 76 10.51 -6.68 19.46
C VAL A 76 11.18 -6.05 20.70
N GLY A 77 10.45 -5.97 21.81
CA GLY A 77 11.01 -5.49 23.09
C GLY A 77 9.93 -5.09 24.09
N LEU A 78 9.90 -5.74 25.25
CA LEU A 78 8.85 -5.60 26.27
C LEU A 78 8.79 -4.21 26.95
N LEU A 79 9.73 -3.31 26.68
CA LEU A 79 9.98 -2.11 27.49
C LEU A 79 9.48 -0.78 26.87
N GLU A 80 8.96 -0.76 25.63
CA GLU A 80 8.52 0.48 24.94
C GLU A 80 7.03 0.54 24.58
N GLY A 81 6.18 -0.27 25.25
CA GLY A 81 4.81 -0.55 24.82
C GLY A 81 3.89 0.67 24.61
N ALA A 82 4.07 1.77 25.34
CA ALA A 82 3.20 2.95 25.24
C ALA A 82 3.51 3.84 24.02
N GLY A 83 4.79 4.00 23.66
CA GLY A 83 5.19 4.76 22.46
C GLY A 83 4.75 4.05 21.19
N ARG A 84 4.97 2.74 21.14
CA ARG A 84 4.52 1.86 20.05
C ARG A 84 3.02 1.93 19.83
N LEU A 85 2.22 1.79 20.89
CA LEU A 85 0.77 1.83 20.76
C LEU A 85 0.29 3.19 20.21
N ARG A 86 0.92 4.29 20.62
CA ARG A 86 0.63 5.63 20.09
C ARG A 86 0.97 5.72 18.59
N ALA A 87 2.13 5.23 18.16
CA ALA A 87 2.54 5.19 16.76
C ALA A 87 1.56 4.36 15.91
N LEU A 88 1.23 3.14 16.37
CA LEU A 88 0.28 2.25 15.70
C LEU A 88 -1.11 2.88 15.57
N VAL A 89 -1.62 3.49 16.65
CA VAL A 89 -2.93 4.16 16.65
C VAL A 89 -2.91 5.38 15.73
N ARG A 90 -1.82 6.16 15.72
CA ARG A 90 -1.66 7.30 14.81
C ARG A 90 -1.65 6.85 13.36
N ALA A 91 -0.85 5.85 13.00
CA ALA A 91 -0.78 5.30 11.65
C ALA A 91 -2.13 4.71 11.22
N TYR A 92 -2.80 3.96 12.09
CA TYR A 92 -4.13 3.41 11.81
C TYR A 92 -5.16 4.52 11.52
N ARG A 93 -5.17 5.59 12.34
CA ARG A 93 -6.10 6.71 12.18
C ARG A 93 -5.83 7.47 10.88
N GLU A 94 -4.57 7.71 10.57
CA GLU A 94 -4.15 8.38 9.33
C GLU A 94 -4.59 7.58 8.10
N LEU A 95 -4.23 6.29 8.03
CA LEU A 95 -4.62 5.42 6.93
C LEU A 95 -6.14 5.28 6.81
N SER A 96 -6.83 5.09 7.95
CA SER A 96 -8.30 5.03 7.98
C SER A 96 -8.99 6.31 7.51
N ARG A 97 -8.32 7.46 7.66
CA ARG A 97 -8.79 8.76 7.17
C ARG A 97 -8.53 8.88 5.68
N ARG A 98 -7.31 8.61 5.21
CA ARG A 98 -6.95 8.64 3.79
C ARG A 98 -7.82 7.71 2.96
N ILE A 99 -7.97 6.45 3.38
CA ILE A 99 -8.87 5.46 2.75
C ILE A 99 -10.33 5.94 2.69
N ARG A 100 -10.79 6.78 3.64
CA ARG A 100 -12.16 7.31 3.63
C ARG A 100 -12.34 8.48 2.68
N GLN A 101 -11.39 9.41 2.70
CA GLN A 101 -11.49 10.70 2.02
C GLN A 101 -11.16 10.57 0.54
N ASN A 102 -10.16 9.75 0.24
CA ASN A 102 -9.74 9.42 -1.12
C ASN A 102 -9.39 7.93 -1.13
N PRO A 103 -10.36 7.04 -1.37
CA PRO A 103 -10.14 5.60 -1.34
C PRO A 103 -9.06 5.18 -2.36
N PRO A 104 -8.13 4.28 -1.98
CA PRO A 104 -7.28 3.61 -2.97
C PRO A 104 -8.10 2.64 -3.82
N ASP A 105 -7.58 2.27 -4.98
CA ASP A 105 -8.16 1.25 -5.86
C ASP A 105 -7.79 -0.17 -5.39
N LEU A 106 -6.70 -0.31 -4.63
CA LEU A 106 -6.22 -1.57 -4.09
C LEU A 106 -5.55 -1.37 -2.72
N CYS A 107 -5.69 -2.37 -1.83
CA CYS A 107 -4.89 -2.50 -0.61
C CYS A 107 -4.01 -3.76 -0.68
N VAL A 108 -2.70 -3.61 -0.53
CA VAL A 108 -1.74 -4.73 -0.40
C VAL A 108 -1.23 -4.75 1.03
N LEU A 109 -1.55 -5.83 1.74
CA LEU A 109 -1.32 -5.97 3.18
C LEU A 109 -0.35 -7.13 3.42
N ILE A 110 0.89 -6.81 3.77
CA ILE A 110 1.99 -7.78 3.86
C ILE A 110 2.31 -8.06 5.33
N ASP A 111 2.14 -9.33 5.71
CA ASP A 111 2.58 -9.97 6.96
C ASP A 111 2.57 -9.07 8.21
N PHE A 112 1.40 -8.51 8.52
CA PHE A 112 1.18 -7.70 9.73
C PHE A 112 -0.26 -7.83 10.24
N PRO A 113 -0.70 -9.05 10.62
CA PRO A 113 -2.10 -9.44 10.70
C PRO A 113 -2.94 -8.62 11.70
N GLU A 114 -2.43 -8.29 12.88
CA GLU A 114 -3.17 -7.55 13.91
C GLU A 114 -3.62 -6.17 13.42
N PHE A 115 -2.75 -5.49 12.66
CA PHE A 115 -3.03 -4.20 12.05
C PHE A 115 -3.81 -4.37 10.74
N ASN A 116 -3.33 -5.26 9.87
CA ASN A 116 -3.84 -5.45 8.51
C ASN A 116 -5.29 -5.92 8.50
N LEU A 117 -5.68 -6.84 9.39
CA LEU A 117 -7.08 -7.31 9.44
C LEU A 117 -8.05 -6.20 9.85
N ARG A 118 -7.62 -5.29 10.75
CA ARG A 118 -8.42 -4.13 11.14
C ARG A 118 -8.53 -3.12 10.00
N LEU A 119 -7.42 -2.85 9.33
CA LEU A 119 -7.39 -1.93 8.18
C LEU A 119 -8.18 -2.49 7.00
N ALA A 120 -8.08 -3.78 6.70
CA ALA A 120 -8.83 -4.46 5.64
C ALA A 120 -10.33 -4.32 5.84
N ARG A 121 -10.83 -4.52 7.06
CA ARG A 121 -12.26 -4.30 7.39
C ARG A 121 -12.66 -2.85 7.14
N ARG A 122 -11.77 -1.89 7.41
CA ARG A 122 -12.02 -0.47 7.21
C ARG A 122 -12.05 -0.11 5.72
N ALA A 123 -11.12 -0.66 4.94
CA ALA A 123 -11.02 -0.51 3.48
C ALA A 123 -12.25 -1.11 2.79
N LYS A 124 -12.66 -2.33 3.16
CA LYS A 124 -13.86 -2.98 2.65
C LYS A 124 -15.13 -2.14 2.86
N ARG A 125 -15.26 -1.50 4.03
CA ARG A 125 -16.39 -0.58 4.31
C ARG A 125 -16.34 0.71 3.50
N ALA A 126 -15.18 1.07 2.94
CA ALA A 126 -14.99 2.23 2.07
C ALA A 126 -15.11 1.89 0.58
N GLY A 127 -15.42 0.64 0.23
CA GLY A 127 -15.57 0.19 -1.17
C GLY A 127 -14.26 -0.21 -1.86
N VAL A 128 -13.20 -0.42 -1.08
CA VAL A 128 -11.92 -1.00 -1.55
C VAL A 128 -11.94 -2.51 -1.41
#